data_AF-A0A9P4KG72-F1
#
_entry.id   AF-A0A9P4KG72-F1
#
_cell.length_a   1.000
_cell.length_b   1.000
_cell.length_c   1.000
_cell.angle_alpha   90.00
_cell.angle_beta   90.00
_cell.angle_gamma   90.00
#
_symmetry.space_group_name_H-M   'P 1'
#
loop_
_entity.id
_entity.type
_entity.pdbx_description
1 polymer ?
#
loop_
_entity_poly.entity_id
_entity_poly.type
_entity_poly.pdbx_seq_one_letter_code
_entity_poly.pdbx_strand_id
1 'polypeptide(L)'
;MNIIKYPNQNISIHFNVPYLCNDNFTYDRAGFLSYPSRAGVNLNGLLQSKEVDWDQWAPFLQAWLCFGFLDEVAGQPFTQDMPHQNFFLAHIIERKLNGSRVVTTRNLTELVYLARSQARDPSSESLAHHLSYLYSAIRRIVLSPSFQRYMKKGRRSTTPFMLAVDILISVQIIAETFRTCWDSASVSSILHNVPSTTNVLVDILLLDAGWCPYEIQRLPNDFLEHYNMCCITRDDAENHKNCTQHTCFSQPGLLQDEPQVDDFIPSGAGVVFSETILPDGFLEPHSSVRKGTRETNLRFSHNRQLGKLSEEALGLRETLSDSKLK
;
A
#
# COMPACT_ATOMS: atom_id res chain seq x y z
N MET A 1 12.57 -31.36 -2.31
CA MET A 1 11.81 -30.12 -2.54
C MET A 1 11.49 -30.08 -4.03
N ASN A 2 10.29 -30.49 -4.44
CA ASN A 2 9.93 -30.50 -5.85
C ASN A 2 9.73 -29.07 -6.33
N ILE A 3 10.44 -28.73 -7.41
CA ILE A 3 10.26 -27.48 -8.14
C ILE A 3 8.86 -27.59 -8.76
N ILE A 4 7.86 -26.92 -8.17
CA ILE A 4 6.63 -26.59 -8.89
C ILE A 4 7.12 -25.92 -10.16
N LYS A 5 6.96 -26.61 -11.31
CA LYS A 5 7.36 -26.05 -12.60
C LYS A 5 6.43 -24.88 -12.85
N TYR A 6 6.88 -23.69 -12.47
CA TYR A 6 6.21 -22.45 -12.81
C TYR A 6 5.98 -22.50 -14.33
N PRO A 7 4.74 -22.39 -14.81
CA PRO A 7 4.53 -22.26 -16.24
C PRO A 7 5.37 -21.07 -16.70
N ASN A 8 6.22 -21.28 -17.71
CA ASN A 8 7.07 -20.26 -18.36
C ASN A 8 6.24 -19.15 -19.07
N GLN A 9 5.02 -18.91 -18.61
CA GLN A 9 4.15 -17.87 -19.10
C GLN A 9 4.43 -16.63 -18.27
N ASN A 10 4.81 -15.55 -18.96
CA ASN A 10 4.76 -14.18 -18.45
C ASN A 10 3.30 -13.83 -18.12
N ILE A 11 2.75 -14.41 -17.06
CA ILE A 11 1.45 -14.04 -16.52
C ILE A 11 1.69 -12.72 -15.80
N SER A 12 1.61 -11.62 -16.55
CA SER A 12 1.66 -10.29 -15.99
C SER A 12 0.28 -9.97 -15.41
N ILE A 13 -0.01 -10.55 -14.23
CA ILE A 13 -1.22 -10.19 -13.50
C ILE A 13 -0.97 -8.90 -12.74
N HIS A 14 -1.71 -7.89 -13.19
CA HIS A 14 -1.72 -6.59 -12.57
C HIS A 14 -2.96 -6.49 -11.71
N PHE A 15 -2.75 -6.10 -10.46
CA PHE A 15 -3.79 -5.85 -9.50
C PHE A 15 -4.38 -4.47 -9.76
N ASN A 16 -5.71 -4.39 -9.85
CA ASN A 16 -6.43 -3.14 -10.10
C ASN A 16 -7.40 -2.87 -8.96
N VAL A 17 -7.23 -1.73 -8.30
CA VAL A 17 -8.09 -1.29 -7.20
C VAL A 17 -8.77 0.01 -7.60
N PRO A 18 -10.06 0.23 -7.32
CA PRO A 18 -10.70 1.52 -7.55
C PRO A 18 -9.91 2.66 -6.90
N TYR A 19 -9.81 3.79 -7.59
CA TYR A 19 -9.28 5.02 -6.98
C TYR A 19 -10.37 5.62 -6.09
N LEU A 20 -10.10 5.71 -4.79
CA LEU A 20 -11.05 6.11 -3.75
C LEU A 20 -10.69 7.44 -3.08
N CYS A 21 -9.47 7.96 -3.25
CA CYS A 21 -9.09 9.24 -2.67
C CYS A 21 -10.07 10.35 -3.06
N ASN A 22 -10.51 11.10 -2.07
CA ASN A 22 -11.50 12.17 -2.16
C ASN A 22 -10.99 13.40 -1.40
N ASP A 23 -11.79 14.46 -1.34
CA ASP A 23 -11.42 15.72 -0.70
C ASP A 23 -11.07 15.56 0.79
N ASN A 24 -11.65 14.55 1.47
CA ASN A 24 -11.35 14.26 2.86
C ASN A 24 -10.01 13.52 3.04
N PHE A 25 -9.60 12.75 2.03
CA PHE A 25 -8.42 11.88 2.07
C PHE A 25 -7.57 12.06 0.82
N THR A 26 -6.99 13.25 0.71
CA THR A 26 -5.91 13.54 -0.23
C THR A 26 -4.59 13.58 0.53
N TYR A 27 -3.55 12.95 -0.01
CA TYR A 27 -2.23 13.00 0.59
C TYR A 27 -1.64 14.40 0.45
N ASP A 28 -1.33 15.04 1.57
CA ASP A 28 -0.95 16.45 1.65
C ASP A 28 0.57 16.69 1.57
N ARG A 29 1.37 15.61 1.47
CA ARG A 29 2.82 15.64 1.33
C ARG A 29 3.57 16.29 2.50
N ALA A 30 2.92 16.43 3.65
CA ALA A 30 3.54 16.99 4.85
C ALA A 30 4.18 15.88 5.74
N GLY A 31 4.55 14.74 5.15
CA GLY A 31 5.20 13.62 5.82
C GLY A 31 4.30 12.39 5.93
N PHE A 32 4.80 11.24 5.47
CA PHE A 32 4.08 9.96 5.48
C PHE A 32 3.72 9.48 6.89
N LEU A 33 4.66 9.56 7.83
CA LEU A 33 4.47 9.03 9.19
C LEU A 33 3.44 9.82 10.01
N SER A 34 3.34 11.13 9.75
CA SER A 34 2.47 12.05 10.49
C SER A 34 1.12 12.28 9.80
N TYR A 35 0.91 11.72 8.61
CA TYR A 35 -0.32 11.87 7.83
C TYR A 35 -1.59 11.43 8.58
N PRO A 36 -1.64 10.30 9.31
CA PRO A 36 -2.84 9.90 10.05
C PRO A 36 -3.37 11.01 10.97
N SER A 37 -2.49 11.61 11.76
CA SER A 37 -2.87 12.68 12.70
C SER A 37 -3.40 13.92 11.98
N ARG A 38 -2.84 14.26 10.81
CA ARG A 38 -3.28 15.41 10.00
C ARG A 38 -4.60 15.15 9.28
N ALA A 39 -4.84 13.90 8.87
CA ALA A 39 -6.12 13.46 8.32
C ALA A 39 -7.24 13.37 9.40
N GLY A 40 -6.95 13.75 10.66
CA GLY A 40 -7.89 13.65 11.78
C GLY A 40 -8.15 12.22 12.22
N VAL A 41 -7.25 11.29 11.87
CA VAL A 41 -7.43 9.86 12.06
C VAL A 41 -6.72 9.39 13.34
N ASN A 42 -7.51 8.94 14.32
CA ASN A 42 -6.99 8.28 15.52
C ASN A 42 -6.66 6.80 15.21
N LEU A 43 -5.41 6.54 14.79
CA LEU A 43 -4.96 5.20 14.44
C LEU A 43 -5.06 4.21 15.62
N ASN A 44 -4.76 4.63 16.84
CA ASN A 44 -4.89 3.74 18.01
C ASN A 44 -6.35 3.39 18.28
N GLY A 45 -7.26 4.35 18.11
CA GLY A 45 -8.70 4.14 18.18
C GLY A 45 -9.18 3.12 17.15
N LEU A 46 -8.70 3.20 15.90
CA LEU A 46 -9.00 2.22 14.85
C LEU A 46 -8.57 0.81 15.26
N LEU A 47 -7.31 0.69 15.69
CA LEU A 47 -6.69 -0.60 15.98
C LEU A 47 -7.32 -1.29 17.20
N GLN A 48 -7.99 -0.53 18.07
CA GLN A 48 -8.70 -1.04 19.25
C GLN A 48 -10.21 -1.17 19.05
N SER A 49 -10.78 -0.47 18.06
CA SER A 49 -12.22 -0.47 17.83
C SER A 49 -12.72 -1.85 17.38
N LYS A 50 -13.94 -2.21 17.81
CA LYS A 50 -14.66 -3.40 17.35
C LYS A 50 -15.48 -3.14 16.08
N GLU A 51 -15.71 -1.86 15.76
CA GLU A 51 -16.54 -1.40 14.66
C GLU A 51 -15.82 -0.28 13.91
N VAL A 52 -15.73 -0.46 12.60
CA VAL A 52 -14.94 0.36 11.70
C VAL A 52 -15.79 0.60 10.48
N ASP A 53 -15.89 1.87 10.09
CA ASP A 53 -16.59 2.31 8.88
C ASP A 53 -15.66 2.23 7.67
N TRP A 54 -15.60 1.06 7.04
CA TRP A 54 -14.67 0.83 5.93
C TRP A 54 -14.86 1.76 4.73
N ASP A 55 -16.03 2.40 4.58
CA ASP A 55 -16.24 3.44 3.56
C ASP A 55 -15.38 4.68 3.81
N GLN A 56 -15.15 5.02 5.08
CA GLN A 56 -14.23 6.09 5.47
C GLN A 56 -12.77 5.62 5.45
N TRP A 57 -12.51 4.37 5.84
CA TRP A 57 -11.14 3.88 6.02
C TRP A 57 -10.46 3.47 4.72
N ALA A 58 -11.17 2.88 3.77
CA ALA A 58 -10.59 2.50 2.47
C ALA A 58 -9.92 3.68 1.74
N PRO A 59 -10.57 4.85 1.53
CA PRO A 59 -9.93 6.00 0.90
C PRO A 59 -8.76 6.55 1.72
N PHE A 60 -8.86 6.57 3.05
CA PHE A 60 -7.77 6.96 3.93
C PHE A 60 -6.55 6.04 3.77
N LEU A 61 -6.74 4.72 3.80
CA LEU A 61 -5.65 3.75 3.65
C LEU A 61 -4.97 3.88 2.29
N GLN A 62 -5.73 4.13 1.23
CA GLN A 62 -5.17 4.36 -0.10
C GLN A 62 -4.38 5.68 -0.16
N ALA A 63 -4.91 6.76 0.39
CA ALA A 63 -4.21 8.05 0.47
C ALA A 63 -2.89 7.92 1.24
N TRP A 64 -2.94 7.26 2.40
CA TRP A 64 -1.81 7.14 3.29
C TRP A 64 -0.78 6.12 2.81
N LEU A 65 -1.17 4.85 2.75
CA LEU A 65 -0.23 3.74 2.59
C LEU A 65 0.21 3.54 1.14
N CYS A 66 -0.64 3.89 0.16
CA CYS A 66 -0.25 3.86 -1.24
C CYS A 66 0.41 5.17 -1.64
N PHE A 67 -0.36 6.26 -1.73
CA PHE A 67 0.17 7.52 -2.27
C PHE A 67 1.20 8.20 -1.36
N GLY A 68 1.02 8.13 -0.04
CA GLY A 68 2.02 8.67 0.88
C GLY A 68 3.36 7.94 0.83
N PHE A 69 3.35 6.61 0.76
CA PHE A 69 4.58 5.82 0.58
C PHE A 69 5.27 6.18 -0.74
N LEU A 70 4.50 6.22 -1.82
CA LEU A 70 5.02 6.51 -3.15
C LEU A 70 5.58 7.93 -3.28
N ASP A 71 4.94 8.95 -2.70
CA ASP A 71 5.43 10.34 -2.74
C ASP A 71 6.78 10.49 -2.04
N GLU A 72 6.93 9.90 -0.85
CA GLU A 72 8.19 9.97 -0.08
C GLU A 72 9.30 9.14 -0.72
N VAL A 73 9.00 7.94 -1.20
CA VAL A 73 10.01 7.03 -1.75
C VAL A 73 10.41 7.42 -3.18
N ALA A 74 9.46 7.83 -4.01
CA ALA A 74 9.78 8.31 -5.36
C ALA A 74 10.39 9.72 -5.36
N GLY A 75 10.24 10.47 -4.26
CA GLY A 75 10.73 11.84 -4.13
C GLY A 75 10.09 12.83 -5.12
N GLN A 76 8.95 12.46 -5.71
CA GLN A 76 8.24 13.24 -6.73
C GLN A 76 6.84 13.61 -6.22
N PRO A 77 6.43 14.88 -6.38
CA PRO A 77 5.10 15.31 -5.98
C PRO A 77 4.00 14.53 -6.66
N PHE A 78 3.09 13.93 -5.90
CA PHE A 78 1.79 13.45 -6.39
C PHE A 78 0.77 14.60 -6.40
N THR A 79 0.95 15.61 -7.26
CA THR A 79 -0.06 16.69 -7.40
C THR A 79 -1.24 16.22 -8.25
N GLN A 80 -2.44 16.21 -7.67
CA GLN A 80 -3.67 15.84 -8.37
C GLN A 80 -4.08 16.86 -9.44
N ASP A 81 -3.64 18.11 -9.31
CA ASP A 81 -4.06 19.22 -10.19
C ASP A 81 -3.46 19.13 -11.60
N MET A 82 -2.40 18.34 -11.81
CA MET A 82 -1.70 18.24 -13.10
C MET A 82 -1.35 16.80 -13.48
N PRO A 83 -2.34 15.90 -13.66
CA PRO A 83 -2.08 14.48 -13.94
C PRO A 83 -1.36 14.27 -15.29
N HIS A 84 -1.50 15.20 -16.24
CA HIS A 84 -0.77 15.16 -17.52
C HIS A 84 0.70 15.54 -17.41
N GLN A 85 1.11 16.20 -16.32
CA GLN A 85 2.52 16.53 -16.05
C GLN A 85 3.15 15.58 -15.03
N ASN A 86 2.32 14.88 -14.26
CA ASN A 86 2.79 13.94 -13.26
C ASN A 86 2.97 12.55 -13.86
N PHE A 87 4.13 12.36 -14.49
CA PHE A 87 4.54 11.11 -15.09
C PHE A 87 4.40 9.92 -14.13
N PHE A 88 4.72 10.08 -12.84
CA PHE A 88 4.58 9.00 -11.84
C PHE A 88 3.13 8.57 -11.62
N LEU A 89 2.21 9.54 -11.48
CA LEU A 89 0.79 9.25 -11.35
C LEU A 89 0.23 8.48 -12.54
N ALA A 90 0.71 8.75 -13.76
CA ALA A 90 0.26 8.06 -14.96
C ALA A 90 0.64 6.56 -14.99
N HIS A 91 1.69 6.15 -14.27
CA HIS A 91 2.10 4.74 -14.20
C HIS A 91 1.25 3.92 -13.23
N ILE A 92 0.60 4.59 -12.26
CA ILE A 92 -0.14 3.96 -11.17
C ILE A 92 -1.64 4.16 -11.34
N ILE A 93 -2.10 5.28 -11.92
CA ILE A 93 -3.53 5.55 -12.08
C ILE A 93 -3.93 5.43 -13.54
N GLU A 94 -4.74 4.41 -13.83
CA GLU A 94 -5.37 4.24 -15.13
C GLU A 94 -6.78 4.84 -15.13
N ARG A 95 -7.14 5.53 -16.22
CA ARG A 95 -8.53 5.91 -16.50
C ARG A 95 -9.15 4.87 -17.44
N LYS A 96 -10.26 4.27 -17.01
CA LYS A 96 -11.04 3.32 -17.83
C LYS A 96 -11.95 4.09 -18.80
N LEU A 97 -12.48 3.38 -19.81
CA LEU A 97 -13.34 3.97 -20.86
C LEU A 97 -14.61 4.63 -20.31
N ASN A 98 -15.13 4.14 -19.18
CA ASN A 98 -16.30 4.70 -18.49
C ASN A 98 -15.97 5.94 -17.63
N GLY A 99 -14.72 6.43 -17.66
CA GLY A 99 -14.25 7.56 -16.86
C GLY A 99 -13.84 7.21 -15.43
N SER A 100 -14.05 5.97 -14.97
CA SER A 100 -13.58 5.55 -13.64
C SER A 100 -12.06 5.50 -13.60
N ARG A 101 -11.50 5.70 -12.42
CA ARG A 101 -10.05 5.64 -12.17
C ARG A 101 -9.73 4.41 -11.34
N VAL A 102 -8.64 3.73 -11.67
CA VAL A 102 -8.11 2.61 -10.88
C VAL A 102 -6.64 2.83 -10.57
N VAL A 103 -6.22 2.42 -9.38
CA VAL A 103 -4.82 2.19 -9.02
C VAL A 103 -4.43 0.83 -9.59
N THR A 104 -3.40 0.80 -10.43
CA THR A 104 -2.89 -0.40 -11.08
C THR A 104 -1.47 -0.71 -10.62
N THR A 105 -1.14 -2.00 -10.53
CA THR A 105 0.24 -2.46 -10.33
C THR A 105 0.95 -2.80 -11.64
N ARG A 106 0.41 -2.36 -12.78
CA ARG A 106 0.92 -2.73 -14.10
C ARG A 106 2.36 -2.31 -14.37
N ASN A 107 2.69 -1.08 -14.05
CA ASN A 107 3.98 -0.48 -14.40
C ASN A 107 4.90 -0.32 -13.17
N LEU A 108 4.78 -1.18 -12.15
CA LEU A 108 5.55 -0.99 -10.91
C LEU A 108 7.06 -1.10 -11.11
N THR A 109 7.54 -1.98 -11.97
CA THR A 109 8.98 -2.09 -12.25
C THR A 109 9.52 -0.81 -12.89
N GLU A 110 8.80 -0.26 -13.88
CA GLU A 110 9.15 1.02 -14.51
C GLU A 110 9.08 2.16 -13.50
N LEU A 111 8.05 2.18 -12.67
CA LEU A 111 7.89 3.14 -11.58
C LEU A 111 9.08 3.12 -10.61
N VAL A 112 9.53 1.93 -10.18
CA VAL A 112 10.71 1.80 -9.31
C VAL A 112 11.97 2.27 -10.03
N TYR A 113 12.15 1.91 -11.30
CA TYR A 113 13.28 2.40 -12.09
C TYR A 113 13.30 3.94 -12.19
N LEU A 114 12.15 4.55 -12.40
CA LEU A 114 11.99 6.00 -12.43
C LEU A 114 12.27 6.62 -11.06
N ALA A 115 11.72 6.04 -9.99
CA ALA A 115 11.99 6.47 -8.63
C ALA A 115 13.51 6.43 -8.34
N ARG A 116 14.19 5.34 -8.71
CA ARG A 116 15.65 5.19 -8.54
C ARG A 116 16.45 6.23 -9.31
N SER A 117 16.07 6.51 -10.56
CA SER A 117 16.80 7.44 -11.42
C SER A 117 16.59 8.91 -11.05
N GLN A 118 15.45 9.24 -10.45
CA GLN A 118 15.07 10.63 -10.14
C GLN A 118 15.24 11.01 -8.68
N ALA A 119 15.15 10.04 -7.78
CA ALA A 119 15.32 10.33 -6.38
C ALA A 119 16.75 10.80 -6.15
N ARG A 120 16.90 11.90 -5.40
CA ARG A 120 18.19 12.54 -5.09
C ARG A 120 19.05 11.71 -4.12
N ASP A 121 19.00 10.39 -4.25
CA ASP A 121 19.48 9.38 -3.31
C ASP A 121 18.63 9.33 -2.02
N PRO A 122 17.44 8.70 -2.05
CA PRO A 122 16.81 8.30 -0.80
C PRO A 122 17.74 7.22 -0.26
N SER A 123 18.45 7.54 0.82
CA SER A 123 19.38 6.59 1.42
C SER A 123 18.67 5.24 1.58
N SER A 124 19.38 4.14 1.35
CA SER A 124 18.81 2.80 1.57
C SER A 124 18.15 2.67 2.95
N GLU A 125 18.65 3.43 3.93
CA GLU A 125 18.07 3.58 5.27
C GLU A 125 16.69 4.24 5.27
N SER A 126 16.49 5.32 4.52
CA SER A 126 15.18 5.99 4.39
C SER A 126 14.15 5.04 3.78
N LEU A 127 14.49 4.36 2.68
CA LEU A 127 13.58 3.38 2.07
C LEU A 127 13.26 2.24 3.07
N ALA A 128 14.26 1.69 3.73
CA ALA A 128 14.08 0.63 4.71
C ALA A 128 13.19 1.07 5.88
N HIS A 129 13.33 2.32 6.33
CA HIS A 129 12.48 2.90 7.38
C HIS A 129 11.01 2.99 6.92
N HIS A 130 10.76 3.50 5.71
CA HIS A 130 9.40 3.60 5.16
C HIS A 130 8.76 2.22 4.96
N LEU A 131 9.52 1.25 4.41
CA LEU A 131 9.07 -0.14 4.26
C LEU A 131 8.75 -0.78 5.61
N SER A 132 9.66 -0.68 6.58
CA SER A 132 9.45 -1.22 7.94
C SER A 132 8.20 -0.65 8.59
N TYR A 133 8.00 0.67 8.50
CA TYR A 133 6.80 1.31 9.02
C TYR A 133 5.54 0.84 8.29
N LEU A 134 5.57 0.78 6.96
CA LEU A 134 4.44 0.34 6.13
C LEU A 134 4.04 -1.10 6.49
N TYR A 135 4.99 -2.03 6.57
CA TYR A 135 4.69 -3.41 6.98
C TYR A 135 4.14 -3.48 8.40
N SER A 136 4.70 -2.70 9.34
CA SER A 136 4.19 -2.61 10.71
C SER A 136 2.75 -2.08 10.74
N ALA A 137 2.44 -1.04 9.97
CA ALA A 137 1.10 -0.48 9.87
C ALA A 137 0.10 -1.50 9.31
N ILE A 138 0.43 -2.15 8.19
CA ILE A 138 -0.41 -3.19 7.58
C ILE A 138 -0.63 -4.34 8.58
N ARG A 139 0.44 -4.82 9.21
CA ARG A 139 0.36 -5.88 10.22
C ARG A 139 -0.58 -5.49 11.36
N ARG A 140 -0.44 -4.28 11.91
CA ARG A 140 -1.32 -3.79 12.98
C ARG A 140 -2.78 -3.73 12.53
N ILE A 141 -3.05 -3.24 11.32
CA ILE A 141 -4.40 -3.19 10.74
C ILE A 141 -4.97 -4.61 10.61
N VAL A 142 -4.22 -5.53 9.99
CA VAL A 142 -4.64 -6.92 9.77
C VAL A 142 -4.90 -7.64 11.09
N LEU A 143 -4.07 -7.43 12.10
CA LEU A 143 -4.22 -8.04 13.42
C LEU A 143 -5.25 -7.35 14.32
N SER A 144 -5.83 -6.22 13.90
CA SER A 144 -6.81 -5.50 14.71
C SER A 144 -8.08 -6.34 14.93
N PRO A 145 -8.76 -6.20 16.08
CA PRO A 145 -9.97 -6.97 16.38
C PRO A 145 -11.09 -6.76 15.37
N SER A 146 -11.25 -5.53 14.86
CA SER A 146 -12.22 -5.19 13.82
C SER A 146 -11.93 -5.93 12.52
N PHE A 147 -10.70 -5.84 12.00
CA PHE A 147 -10.31 -6.52 10.76
C PHE A 147 -10.49 -8.03 10.88
N GLN A 148 -10.01 -8.64 11.98
CA GLN A 148 -10.17 -10.07 12.25
C GLN A 148 -11.64 -10.48 12.36
N ARG A 149 -12.50 -9.64 12.93
CA ARG A 149 -13.95 -9.89 12.99
C ARG A 149 -14.59 -9.90 11.60
N TYR A 150 -14.22 -8.96 10.74
CA TYR A 150 -14.71 -8.93 9.35
C TYR A 150 -14.18 -10.09 8.51
N MET A 151 -12.89 -10.43 8.65
CA MET A 151 -12.29 -11.61 8.04
C MET A 151 -13.03 -12.90 8.41
N LYS A 152 -13.37 -13.09 9.69
CA LYS A 152 -14.11 -14.28 10.17
C LYS A 152 -15.56 -14.35 9.67
N LYS A 153 -16.19 -13.22 9.38
CA LYS A 153 -17.53 -13.20 8.73
C LYS A 153 -17.46 -13.65 7.27
N GLY A 154 -16.24 -13.76 6.71
CA GLY A 154 -15.98 -14.15 5.33
C GLY A 154 -16.43 -13.10 4.32
N ARG A 155 -16.28 -13.43 3.03
CA ARG A 155 -16.69 -12.58 1.88
C ARG A 155 -18.19 -12.25 1.80
N ARG A 156 -19.00 -12.64 2.79
CA ARG A 156 -20.35 -12.09 2.99
C ARG A 156 -20.33 -10.67 3.57
N SER A 157 -19.15 -10.15 3.88
CA SER A 157 -18.92 -8.77 4.31
C SER A 157 -19.34 -7.77 3.22
N THR A 158 -19.60 -6.53 3.66
CA THR A 158 -19.95 -5.41 2.80
C THR A 158 -18.82 -5.11 1.81
N THR A 159 -19.17 -4.70 0.58
CA THR A 159 -18.24 -4.27 -0.48
C THR A 159 -17.08 -3.37 0.01
N PRO A 160 -17.28 -2.41 0.93
CA PRO A 160 -16.22 -1.51 1.39
C PRO A 160 -15.07 -2.20 2.15
N PHE A 161 -15.37 -3.28 2.89
CA PHE A 161 -14.31 -4.03 3.59
C PHE A 161 -13.40 -4.76 2.60
N MET A 162 -13.98 -5.40 1.59
CA MET A 162 -13.19 -6.09 0.57
C MET A 162 -12.33 -5.10 -0.23
N LEU A 163 -12.84 -3.89 -0.50
CA LEU A 163 -12.03 -2.82 -1.08
C LEU A 163 -10.83 -2.44 -0.21
N ALA A 164 -11.00 -2.38 1.12
CA ALA A 164 -9.87 -2.14 2.02
C ALA A 164 -8.84 -3.27 1.99
N VAL A 165 -9.28 -4.54 1.89
CA VAL A 165 -8.40 -5.70 1.71
C VAL A 165 -7.61 -5.57 0.40
N ASP A 166 -8.29 -5.27 -0.71
CA ASP A 166 -7.67 -5.07 -2.02
C ASP A 166 -6.64 -3.93 -1.99
N ILE A 167 -6.95 -2.80 -1.33
CA ILE A 167 -6.01 -1.71 -1.13
C ILE A 167 -4.76 -2.20 -0.39
N LEU A 168 -4.90 -2.91 0.72
CA LEU A 168 -3.76 -3.38 1.51
C LEU A 168 -2.89 -4.38 0.72
N ILE A 169 -3.51 -5.27 -0.06
CA ILE A 169 -2.79 -6.16 -0.98
C ILE A 169 -2.01 -5.33 -2.02
N SER A 170 -2.64 -4.34 -2.65
CA SER A 170 -1.97 -3.50 -3.65
C SER A 170 -0.76 -2.76 -3.06
N VAL A 171 -0.88 -2.28 -1.82
CA VAL A 171 0.19 -1.62 -1.08
C VAL A 171 1.33 -2.60 -0.79
N GLN A 172 1.03 -3.85 -0.39
CA GLN A 172 2.06 -4.86 -0.19
C GLN A 172 2.79 -5.21 -1.49
N ILE A 173 2.07 -5.36 -2.62
CA ILE A 173 2.69 -5.60 -3.93
C ILE A 173 3.64 -4.45 -4.28
N ILE A 174 3.22 -3.19 -4.07
CA ILE A 174 4.07 -2.01 -4.27
C ILE A 174 5.31 -2.11 -3.38
N ALA A 175 5.15 -2.29 -2.07
CA ALA A 175 6.24 -2.35 -1.11
C ALA A 175 7.25 -3.46 -1.44
N GLU A 176 6.77 -4.67 -1.76
CA GLU A 176 7.61 -5.80 -2.15
C GLU A 176 8.33 -5.55 -3.48
N THR A 177 7.67 -4.88 -4.44
CA THR A 177 8.33 -4.50 -5.69
C THR A 177 9.45 -3.51 -5.44
N PHE A 178 9.23 -2.50 -4.58
CA PHE A 178 10.29 -1.57 -4.17
C PHE A 178 11.41 -2.30 -3.42
N ARG A 179 11.09 -3.20 -2.48
CA ARG A 179 12.09 -3.99 -1.74
C ARG A 179 12.99 -4.79 -2.69
N THR A 180 12.39 -5.56 -3.61
CA THR A 180 13.11 -6.43 -4.54
C THR A 180 13.87 -5.64 -5.60
N CYS A 181 13.26 -4.61 -6.18
CA CYS A 181 13.90 -3.83 -7.23
C CYS A 181 14.92 -2.81 -6.70
N TRP A 182 14.89 -2.46 -5.42
CA TRP A 182 15.87 -1.56 -4.79
C TRP A 182 16.93 -2.32 -3.98
N ASP A 183 16.93 -3.65 -4.04
CA ASP A 183 17.69 -4.54 -3.15
C ASP A 183 19.14 -4.08 -2.92
N SER A 184 19.35 -3.58 -1.71
CA SER A 184 20.65 -3.25 -1.15
C SER A 184 20.80 -4.04 0.15
N ALA A 185 22.02 -4.48 0.46
CA ALA A 185 22.29 -5.25 1.68
C ALA A 185 21.78 -4.55 2.95
N SER A 186 21.72 -3.21 2.95
CA SER A 186 21.17 -2.39 4.03
C SER A 186 19.65 -2.49 4.17
N VAL A 187 18.90 -2.53 3.07
CA VAL A 187 17.44 -2.70 3.13
C VAL A 187 17.10 -4.09 3.67
N SER A 188 17.79 -5.11 3.18
CA SER A 188 17.60 -6.50 3.58
C SER A 188 17.91 -6.73 5.08
N SER A 189 18.96 -6.11 5.62
CA SER A 189 19.31 -6.26 7.05
C SER A 189 18.29 -5.62 8.00
N ILE A 190 17.75 -4.45 7.64
CA ILE A 190 16.73 -3.76 8.44
C ILE A 190 15.40 -4.53 8.39
N LEU A 191 15.04 -5.05 7.22
CA LEU A 191 13.77 -5.75 7.02
C LEU A 191 13.76 -7.19 7.53
N HIS A 192 14.92 -7.81 7.76
CA HIS A 192 15.01 -9.16 8.32
C HIS A 192 14.27 -9.32 9.66
N ASN A 193 14.10 -8.23 10.42
CA ASN A 193 13.38 -8.24 11.68
C ASN A 193 11.86 -7.99 11.55
N VAL A 194 11.38 -7.70 10.34
CA VAL A 194 9.95 -7.45 10.11
C VAL A 194 9.22 -8.80 9.99
N PRO A 195 8.25 -9.10 10.87
CA PRO A 195 7.57 -10.39 10.86
C PRO A 195 6.83 -10.64 9.55
N SER A 196 6.96 -11.85 9.00
CA SER A 196 6.33 -12.30 7.74
C SER A 196 4.80 -12.44 7.77
N THR A 197 4.14 -11.88 8.78
CA THR A 197 2.66 -11.83 8.89
C THR A 197 1.99 -11.12 7.70
N THR A 198 2.78 -10.57 6.77
CA THR A 198 2.36 -9.97 5.51
C THR A 198 1.62 -10.94 4.60
N ASN A 199 1.90 -12.24 4.67
CA ASN A 199 1.28 -13.23 3.77
C ASN A 199 -0.21 -13.44 4.04
N VAL A 200 -0.73 -13.07 5.22
CA VAL A 200 -2.16 -13.25 5.57
C VAL A 200 -3.09 -12.65 4.53
N LEU A 201 -2.74 -11.50 3.93
CA LEU A 201 -3.58 -10.86 2.92
C LEU A 201 -3.54 -11.58 1.57
N VAL A 202 -2.40 -12.13 1.18
CA VAL A 202 -2.27 -12.90 -0.07
C VAL A 202 -2.83 -14.31 0.10
N ASP A 203 -2.76 -14.88 1.29
CA ASP A 203 -3.40 -16.16 1.61
C ASP A 203 -4.90 -16.09 1.38
N ILE A 204 -5.53 -14.92 1.57
CA ILE A 204 -6.93 -14.69 1.20
C ILE A 204 -7.11 -14.88 -0.31
N LEU A 205 -6.26 -14.27 -1.13
CA LEU A 205 -6.31 -14.44 -2.57
C LEU A 205 -6.09 -15.89 -3.01
N LEU A 206 -5.18 -16.62 -2.34
CA LEU A 206 -4.98 -18.04 -2.58
C LEU A 206 -6.26 -18.83 -2.27
N LEU A 207 -6.84 -18.63 -1.10
CA LEU A 207 -8.11 -19.27 -0.71
C LEU A 207 -9.23 -18.98 -1.73
N ASP A 208 -9.27 -17.74 -2.24
CA ASP A 208 -10.27 -17.32 -3.22
C ASP A 208 -10.00 -17.87 -4.63
N ALA A 209 -8.74 -18.12 -4.97
CA ALA A 209 -8.33 -18.88 -6.13
C ALA A 209 -8.53 -20.40 -5.96
N GLY A 210 -9.11 -20.84 -4.84
CA GLY A 210 -9.45 -22.23 -4.57
C GLY A 210 -8.30 -23.06 -4.01
N TRP A 211 -7.26 -22.43 -3.47
CA TRP A 211 -6.19 -23.16 -2.79
C TRP A 211 -6.66 -23.74 -1.45
N CYS A 212 -6.15 -24.93 -1.09
CA CYS A 212 -6.40 -25.51 0.21
C CYS A 212 -5.60 -24.79 1.31
N PRO A 213 -6.19 -24.45 2.48
CA PRO A 213 -5.46 -23.83 3.58
C PRO A 213 -4.20 -24.59 4.02
N TYR A 214 -4.21 -25.92 3.95
CA TYR A 214 -3.06 -26.75 4.31
C TYR A 214 -1.97 -26.77 3.25
N GLU A 215 -2.30 -26.53 1.98
CA GLU A 215 -1.30 -26.33 0.92
C GLU A 215 -0.64 -24.96 1.07
N ILE A 216 -1.43 -23.92 1.35
CA ILE A 216 -0.93 -22.56 1.59
C ILE A 216 0.11 -22.57 2.73
N GLN A 217 -0.16 -23.28 3.82
CA GLN A 217 0.78 -23.43 4.94
C GLN A 217 2.11 -24.12 4.58
N ARG A 218 2.17 -24.83 3.44
CA ARG A 218 3.38 -25.51 2.94
C ARG A 218 4.12 -24.70 1.88
N LEU A 219 3.54 -23.62 1.37
CA LEU A 219 4.24 -22.73 0.47
C LEU A 219 5.41 -22.08 1.22
N PRO A 220 6.52 -21.78 0.52
CA PRO A 220 7.59 -21.00 1.11
C PRO A 220 7.04 -19.67 1.61
N ASN A 221 7.55 -19.19 2.73
CA ASN A 221 7.10 -17.97 3.38
C ASN A 221 7.61 -16.72 2.64
N ASP A 222 7.26 -16.59 1.36
CA ASP A 222 7.61 -15.53 0.44
C ASP A 222 6.34 -14.94 -0.18
N PHE A 223 6.17 -13.64 -0.04
CA PHE A 223 4.98 -12.93 -0.52
C PHE A 223 4.81 -13.04 -2.03
N LEU A 224 5.89 -12.89 -2.79
CA LEU A 224 5.83 -12.87 -4.25
C LEU A 224 5.48 -14.24 -4.79
N GLU A 225 6.03 -15.30 -4.20
CA GLU A 225 5.62 -16.66 -4.50
C GLU A 225 4.14 -16.86 -4.22
N HIS A 226 3.65 -16.53 -3.02
CA HIS A 226 2.21 -16.63 -2.71
C HIS A 226 1.35 -15.87 -3.72
N TYR A 227 1.74 -14.64 -4.08
CA TYR A 227 0.99 -13.81 -5.04
C TYR A 227 0.99 -14.43 -6.45
N ASN A 228 2.15 -14.92 -6.90
CA ASN A 228 2.26 -15.63 -8.17
C ASN A 228 1.45 -16.94 -8.17
N MET A 229 1.30 -17.61 -7.04
CA MET A 229 0.48 -18.82 -6.94
C MET A 229 -1.03 -18.50 -7.01
N CYS A 230 -1.47 -17.31 -6.56
CA CYS A 230 -2.86 -16.84 -6.73
C CYS A 230 -3.28 -16.72 -8.20
N CYS A 231 -2.29 -16.53 -9.07
CA CYS A 231 -2.46 -16.31 -10.49
C CYS A 231 -2.66 -17.59 -11.30
N ILE A 232 -2.37 -18.75 -10.69
CA ILE A 232 -2.47 -20.04 -11.35
C ILE A 232 -3.90 -20.54 -11.19
N THR A 233 -4.65 -20.60 -12.30
CA THR A 233 -5.95 -21.28 -12.33
C THR A 233 -5.74 -22.75 -12.00
N ARG A 234 -6.43 -23.25 -10.98
CA ARG A 234 -6.45 -24.69 -10.67
C ARG A 234 -7.63 -25.31 -11.40
N ASP A 235 -7.33 -26.17 -12.36
CA ASP A 235 -8.36 -26.92 -13.10
C ASP A 235 -9.21 -27.79 -12.15
N ASP A 236 -8.61 -28.25 -11.04
CA ASP A 236 -9.24 -29.02 -9.97
C ASP A 236 -9.38 -28.20 -8.68
N ALA A 237 -9.89 -26.97 -8.75
CA ALA A 237 -10.30 -26.21 -7.57
C ALA A 237 -11.51 -26.87 -6.88
N GLU A 238 -11.30 -28.04 -6.28
CA GLU A 238 -12.31 -28.70 -5.46
C GLU A 238 -12.67 -27.79 -4.29
N ASN A 239 -13.92 -27.86 -3.84
CA ASN A 239 -14.39 -27.07 -2.72
C ASN A 239 -13.72 -27.56 -1.41
N HIS A 240 -12.55 -27.02 -1.07
CA HIS A 240 -11.76 -27.38 0.09
C HIS A 240 -12.36 -26.98 1.45
N LYS A 241 -13.64 -26.55 1.52
CA LYS A 241 -14.32 -26.18 2.77
C LYS A 241 -14.30 -27.26 3.85
N ASN A 242 -14.30 -28.53 3.43
CA ASN A 242 -14.25 -29.70 4.33
C ASN A 242 -12.91 -30.45 4.24
N CYS A 243 -11.92 -29.87 3.56
CA CYS A 243 -10.61 -30.50 3.46
C CYS A 243 -10.00 -30.58 4.86
N THR A 244 -9.52 -31.75 5.26
CA THR A 244 -8.71 -31.91 6.46
C THR A 244 -7.26 -32.02 6.07
N GLN A 245 -6.35 -31.76 7.01
CA GLN A 245 -4.92 -31.92 6.78
C GLN A 245 -4.59 -33.31 6.22
N HIS A 246 -5.18 -34.36 6.80
CA HIS A 246 -4.99 -35.74 6.36
C HIS A 246 -5.51 -35.96 4.93
N THR A 247 -6.72 -35.50 4.62
CA THR A 247 -7.32 -35.65 3.28
C THR A 247 -6.51 -34.91 2.21
N CYS A 248 -6.06 -33.70 2.53
CA CYS A 248 -5.21 -32.90 1.65
C CYS A 248 -3.88 -33.60 1.34
N PHE A 249 -3.31 -34.29 2.32
CA PHE A 249 -2.00 -34.93 2.19
C PHE A 249 -2.07 -36.36 1.64
N SER A 250 -3.24 -37.00 1.73
CA SER A 250 -3.44 -38.39 1.32
C SER A 250 -3.80 -38.54 -0.15
N GLN A 251 -4.05 -37.45 -0.89
CA GLN A 251 -4.27 -37.53 -2.34
C GLN A 251 -2.94 -37.97 -3.02
N PRO A 252 -2.87 -39.21 -3.53
CA PRO A 252 -1.68 -39.71 -4.20
C PRO A 252 -1.69 -39.14 -5.62
N GLY A 253 -0.96 -38.06 -5.85
CA GLY A 253 -0.89 -37.47 -7.18
C GLY A 253 -0.07 -36.19 -7.35
N LEU A 254 0.16 -35.41 -6.28
CA LEU A 254 0.85 -34.11 -6.42
C LEU A 254 2.26 -34.04 -5.81
N LEU A 255 2.71 -35.07 -5.06
CA LEU A 255 3.94 -34.98 -4.25
C LEU A 255 4.83 -36.23 -4.23
N GLN A 256 4.58 -37.26 -5.06
CA GLN A 256 5.30 -38.55 -4.97
C GLN A 256 6.44 -38.79 -5.96
N ASP A 257 6.92 -37.77 -6.67
CA ASP A 257 8.22 -37.88 -7.34
C ASP A 257 9.30 -37.27 -6.44
N GLU A 258 9.71 -37.99 -5.39
CA GLU A 258 11.01 -37.70 -4.78
C GLU A 258 12.11 -38.16 -5.76
N PRO A 259 13.11 -37.34 -6.09
CA PRO A 259 14.35 -37.88 -6.62
C PRO A 259 14.90 -38.83 -5.56
N GLN A 260 15.19 -40.09 -5.92
CA GLN A 260 15.92 -40.99 -5.03
C GLN A 260 17.26 -40.34 -4.71
N VAL A 261 17.37 -39.78 -3.51
CA VAL A 261 18.62 -39.27 -2.95
C VAL A 261 19.27 -40.46 -2.27
N ASP A 262 20.32 -40.99 -2.90
CA ASP A 262 21.21 -41.95 -2.26
C ASP A 262 21.80 -41.33 -0.98
N ASP A 263 21.84 -42.16 0.06
CA ASP A 263 22.19 -41.83 1.44
C ASP A 263 23.39 -40.88 1.58
N PHE A 264 23.13 -39.67 2.08
CA PHE A 264 24.17 -38.78 2.60
C PHE A 264 23.86 -38.42 4.05
N ILE A 265 24.67 -38.95 4.98
CA ILE A 265 24.63 -38.63 6.41
C ILE A 265 25.47 -37.38 6.65
N PRO A 266 24.93 -36.37 7.37
CA PRO A 266 25.80 -35.55 8.20
C PRO A 266 25.33 -35.46 9.67
N SER A 267 26.34 -35.56 10.52
CA SER A 267 26.33 -35.41 11.97
C SER A 267 25.92 -34.01 12.43
N GLY A 268 25.40 -33.96 13.66
CA GLY A 268 24.71 -32.82 14.23
C GLY A 268 25.56 -31.64 14.68
N ALA A 269 24.85 -30.56 14.97
CA ALA A 269 25.18 -29.55 15.98
C ALA A 269 23.88 -28.82 16.36
N GLY A 270 23.54 -28.85 17.64
CA GLY A 270 22.37 -28.16 18.18
C GLY A 270 22.62 -26.66 18.30
N VAL A 271 21.60 -25.86 17.99
CA VAL A 271 21.58 -24.41 18.27
C VAL A 271 20.38 -24.12 19.15
N VAL A 272 20.68 -23.56 20.33
CA VAL A 272 19.72 -23.06 21.32
C VAL A 272 19.28 -21.66 20.87
N PHE A 273 17.98 -21.42 20.76
CA PHE A 273 17.43 -20.09 20.51
C PHE A 273 17.14 -19.39 21.85
N SER A 274 17.72 -18.20 22.01
CA SER A 274 17.41 -17.27 23.11
C SER A 274 16.22 -16.38 22.73
N GLU A 275 15.26 -16.24 23.63
CA GLU A 275 14.15 -15.29 23.54
C GLU A 275 14.69 -13.86 23.50
N THR A 276 14.33 -13.10 22.45
CA THR A 276 14.60 -11.67 22.37
C THR A 276 13.32 -10.90 22.66
N ILE A 277 13.31 -10.20 23.79
CA ILE A 277 12.26 -9.27 24.22
C ILE A 277 12.33 -8.03 23.30
N LEU A 278 11.22 -7.69 22.65
CA LEU A 278 11.08 -6.46 21.87
C LEU A 278 11.06 -5.23 22.79
N PRO A 279 11.67 -4.10 22.40
CA PRO A 279 11.60 -2.88 23.20
C PRO A 279 10.26 -2.19 23.00
N ASP A 280 9.48 -2.11 24.08
CA ASP A 280 8.39 -1.13 24.22
C ASP A 280 9.01 0.28 24.29
N GLY A 281 8.79 1.10 23.26
CA GLY A 281 9.28 2.48 23.30
C GLY A 281 9.26 3.23 21.98
N PHE A 282 8.08 3.41 21.37
CA PHE A 282 7.88 4.49 20.39
C PHE A 282 7.01 5.56 21.05
N LEU A 283 7.66 6.50 21.75
CA LEU A 283 7.04 7.74 22.18
C LEU A 283 6.95 8.66 20.97
N GLU A 284 5.73 9.14 20.68
CA GLU A 284 5.50 10.21 19.73
C GLU A 284 6.34 11.45 20.11
N PRO A 285 6.94 12.17 19.15
CA PRO A 285 7.56 13.44 19.44
C PRO A 285 6.46 14.46 19.77
N HIS A 286 6.28 14.76 21.07
CA HIS A 286 5.54 15.92 21.51
C HIS A 286 6.23 17.19 20.95
N SER A 287 5.60 17.84 19.98
CA SER A 287 5.98 19.16 19.51
C SER A 287 5.70 20.17 20.62
N SER A 288 6.74 20.52 21.38
CA SER A 288 6.68 21.63 22.33
C SER A 288 6.57 22.95 21.56
N VAL A 289 5.42 23.61 21.71
CA VAL A 289 5.18 24.97 21.26
C VAL A 289 6.12 25.91 22.03
N ARG A 290 7.22 26.33 21.40
CA ARG A 290 8.00 27.49 21.85
C ARG A 290 7.46 28.75 21.17
N LYS A 291 6.70 29.55 21.93
CA LYS A 291 6.51 30.97 21.63
C LYS A 291 7.86 31.68 21.79
N GLY A 292 8.44 32.11 20.68
CA GLY A 292 9.63 32.94 20.64
C GLY A 292 9.38 34.14 19.75
N THR A 293 8.99 35.26 20.36
CA THR A 293 9.04 36.59 19.77
C THR A 293 10.48 36.95 19.43
N ARG A 294 10.77 37.25 18.16
CA ARG A 294 11.89 38.13 17.80
C ARG A 294 11.63 38.85 16.48
N GLU A 295 11.60 40.16 16.60
CA GLU A 295 11.69 41.14 15.52
C GLU A 295 12.98 40.93 14.72
N THR A 296 12.87 41.00 13.39
CA THR A 296 13.98 41.41 12.53
C THR A 296 13.47 42.43 11.52
N ASN A 297 13.88 43.67 11.74
CA ASN A 297 13.94 44.72 10.74
C ASN A 297 14.78 44.23 9.55
N LEU A 298 14.26 44.37 8.33
CA LEU A 298 15.09 44.60 7.15
C LEU A 298 14.33 45.48 6.16
N ARG A 299 14.88 46.69 6.01
CA ARG A 299 14.57 47.69 4.99
C ARG A 299 14.79 47.10 3.60
N PHE A 300 13.86 47.34 2.67
CA PHE A 300 14.22 47.67 1.30
C PHE A 300 13.33 48.79 0.78
N SER A 301 14.01 49.78 0.20
CA SER A 301 13.54 51.06 -0.28
C SER A 301 12.88 50.98 -1.66
N HIS A 302 11.76 51.70 -1.77
CA HIS A 302 11.20 52.42 -2.92
C HIS A 302 11.94 52.39 -4.28
N ASN A 303 11.16 52.13 -5.35
CA ASN A 303 10.84 53.09 -6.43
C ASN A 303 9.65 52.55 -7.26
N ARG A 304 8.45 53.14 -7.15
CA ARG A 304 7.87 54.22 -8.00
C ARG A 304 7.89 53.93 -9.50
N GLN A 305 6.71 53.66 -10.07
CA GLN A 305 6.13 54.51 -11.12
C GLN A 305 4.63 54.22 -11.29
N LEU A 306 3.82 55.22 -10.94
CA LEU A 306 2.41 55.38 -11.30
C LEU A 306 2.28 56.82 -11.84
N GLY A 307 1.66 56.95 -13.02
CA GLY A 307 1.22 58.18 -13.66
C GLY A 307 0.51 57.81 -14.96
N LYS A 308 -0.82 57.62 -14.94
CA LYS A 308 -1.88 58.60 -15.28
C LYS A 308 -1.96 58.95 -16.77
N LEU A 309 -3.03 58.53 -17.43
CA LEU A 309 -3.84 59.23 -18.46
C LEU A 309 -5.25 58.56 -18.45
N SER A 310 -6.26 59.20 -17.82
CA SER A 310 -7.42 59.93 -18.42
C SER A 310 -8.39 59.02 -19.19
N GLU A 311 -9.60 58.75 -18.69
CA GLU A 311 -10.87 59.51 -18.88
C GLU A 311 -11.41 59.51 -20.32
N GLU A 312 -12.75 59.41 -20.44
CA GLU A 312 -13.62 59.17 -21.62
C GLU A 312 -13.88 57.67 -21.90
N ALA A 313 -15.09 57.13 -21.90
CA ALA A 313 -16.41 57.72 -22.14
C ALA A 313 -17.52 57.01 -21.33
N LEU A 314 -18.38 57.83 -20.73
CA LEU A 314 -19.74 57.52 -20.33
C LEU A 314 -20.61 57.24 -21.56
N GLY A 315 -21.56 56.33 -21.42
CA GLY A 315 -22.86 56.44 -22.09
C GLY A 315 -23.37 55.18 -22.75
N LEU A 316 -24.28 54.45 -22.09
CA LEU A 316 -25.72 54.50 -22.42
C LEU A 316 -26.48 53.34 -21.76
N ARG A 317 -27.42 53.76 -20.91
CA ARG A 317 -28.79 53.24 -20.73
C ARG A 317 -29.02 51.86 -20.11
N GLU A 318 -29.42 51.93 -18.85
CA GLU A 318 -30.63 51.28 -18.33
C GLU A 318 -31.82 51.39 -19.30
N THR A 319 -32.56 50.30 -19.46
CA THR A 319 -34.03 50.31 -19.42
C THR A 319 -34.53 48.89 -19.14
N LEU A 320 -35.25 48.74 -18.02
CA LEU A 320 -36.58 48.12 -17.86
C LEU A 320 -36.75 46.66 -18.34
N SER A 321 -37.56 45.79 -17.75
CA SER A 321 -38.36 45.69 -16.53
C SER A 321 -39.17 44.40 -16.74
N ASP A 322 -39.46 43.67 -15.68
CA ASP A 322 -40.68 42.89 -15.49
C ASP A 322 -41.23 41.99 -16.62
N SER A 323 -41.20 40.69 -16.35
CA SER A 323 -42.42 39.88 -16.52
C SER A 323 -42.44 38.71 -15.52
N LYS A 324 -43.10 38.93 -14.38
CA LYS A 324 -43.74 37.87 -13.59
C LYS A 324 -45.16 37.62 -14.14
N LEU A 325 -45.56 36.35 -14.11
CA LEU A 325 -46.92 35.80 -14.02
C LEU A 325 -47.85 35.90 -15.25
N LYS A 326 -48.00 34.80 -15.98
CA LYS A 326 -49.16 33.88 -15.87
C LYS A 326 -48.94 32.60 -16.66
#